data_AF-A0A960Q4G1-F1
#
_entry.id   AF-A0A960Q4G1-F1
#
_cell.length_a   1.000
_cell.length_b   1.000
_cell.length_c   1.000
_cell.angle_alpha   90.00
_cell.angle_beta   90.00
_cell.angle_gamma   90.00
#
_symmetry.space_group_name_H-M   'P 1'
#
loop_
_entity.id
_entity.type
_entity.pdbx_description
1 polymer ?
#
loop_
_entity_poly.entity_id
_entity_poly.type
_entity_poly.pdbx_seq_one_letter_code
_entity_poly.pdbx_strand_id
1 'polypeptide(L)'
;MRFWILLLFILTSLCRAAILHVPADYPAIQPAMDASAPGDTVHVARGTWFGLYTSPLHSLTLCSDYLFTQDSTDINETILDGEYLGTILDLVCANEWFTLSGFTIQHGMGQQISNGSFCHRAGAIQLNPSVYAEIRDVVFRENRAPRSAAVLFQGTVCSVGGSIGDLILRNIACYANELDDLTSSITSVIRMNSQQSVLVVDGLHYDGGASTARPFVASGILMDSVYFNDVHIVNCLGSRFTYSGSFVREGGQVFTNLSSTDAQGPNSCTIELNAFNLEDVTSTVVVRDILMSGLRNSRPLSVTTGGAFLDIQNVAIENCRPGEGYNAVWLTSDSPGMLRNLHLDHNVSGDSVSVVGLPLLRTRNIGLDSVWVHDNRVILPGDPDVVNTGGNYVIGAMIYIESENLTVQNLYFENNSVEDLDDYSNHSPNAAYETNYGRELAVYAQHSLSASNIRVHHSRQPNHCPEVYSAPD
;
A
#
# COMPACT_ATOMS: atom_id res chain seq x y z
N MET A 1 -2.67 -44.85 36.88
CA MET A 1 -1.81 -44.39 35.77
C MET A 1 -2.03 -45.15 34.46
N ARG A 2 -2.00 -46.50 34.41
CA ARG A 2 -2.16 -47.26 33.14
C ARG A 2 -3.50 -47.07 32.39
N PHE A 3 -4.63 -46.95 33.08
CA PHE A 3 -5.94 -46.72 32.45
C PHE A 3 -6.05 -45.32 31.80
N TRP A 4 -5.50 -44.31 32.45
CA TRP A 4 -5.47 -42.93 31.94
C TRP A 4 -4.53 -42.77 30.74
N ILE A 5 -3.43 -43.54 30.69
CA ILE A 5 -2.53 -43.58 29.52
C ILE A 5 -3.24 -44.24 28.33
N LEU A 6 -3.95 -45.36 28.54
CA LEU A 6 -4.74 -46.01 27.48
C LEU A 6 -5.90 -45.12 26.98
N LEU A 7 -6.59 -44.41 27.88
CA LEU A 7 -7.63 -43.44 27.51
C LEU A 7 -7.05 -42.26 26.72
N LEU A 8 -5.87 -41.77 27.10
CA LEU A 8 -5.16 -40.72 26.37
C LEU A 8 -4.74 -41.17 24.96
N PHE A 9 -4.25 -42.41 24.81
CA PHE A 9 -3.90 -43.00 23.49
C PHE A 9 -5.13 -43.26 22.60
N ILE A 10 -6.28 -43.60 23.19
CA ILE A 10 -7.55 -43.78 22.46
C ILE A 10 -8.12 -42.42 22.04
N LEU A 11 -8.02 -41.39 22.89
CA LEU A 11 -8.46 -40.03 22.60
C LEU A 11 -7.58 -39.34 21.54
N THR A 12 -6.27 -39.59 21.51
CA THR A 12 -5.39 -39.04 20.46
C THR A 12 -5.57 -39.72 19.11
N SER A 13 -5.97 -41.01 19.08
CA SER A 13 -6.27 -41.73 17.83
C SER A 13 -7.57 -41.27 17.16
N LEU A 14 -8.46 -40.56 17.88
CA LEU A 14 -9.73 -40.03 17.39
C LEU A 14 -9.61 -38.58 16.86
N CYS A 15 -8.46 -37.94 17.02
CA CYS A 15 -8.19 -36.55 16.60
C CYS A 15 -7.26 -36.52 15.38
N ARG A 16 -7.57 -37.28 14.33
CA ARG A 16 -6.83 -37.22 13.06
C ARG A 16 -7.64 -36.41 12.06
N ALA A 17 -7.09 -35.29 11.61
CA ALA A 17 -7.59 -34.55 10.45
C ALA A 17 -7.69 -35.49 9.24
N ALA A 18 -8.88 -35.61 8.67
CA ALA A 18 -9.15 -36.35 7.45
C ALA A 18 -8.89 -35.48 6.22
N ILE A 19 -8.59 -36.15 5.09
CA ILE A 19 -8.57 -35.51 3.77
C ILE A 19 -9.81 -36.00 3.03
N LEU A 20 -10.70 -35.07 2.68
CA LEU A 20 -11.94 -35.31 1.94
C LEU A 20 -11.68 -34.93 0.48
N HIS A 21 -11.69 -35.90 -0.42
CA HIS A 21 -11.34 -35.66 -1.82
C HIS A 21 -12.56 -35.26 -2.64
N VAL A 22 -12.41 -34.21 -3.43
CA VAL A 22 -13.40 -33.72 -4.38
C VAL A 22 -12.79 -33.85 -5.78
N PRO A 23 -13.31 -34.71 -6.69
CA PRO A 23 -14.61 -35.39 -6.62
C PRO A 23 -14.63 -36.81 -6.01
N ALA A 24 -13.48 -37.38 -5.64
CA ALA A 24 -13.37 -38.84 -5.41
C ALA A 24 -14.23 -39.38 -4.25
N ASP A 25 -14.32 -38.63 -3.14
CA ASP A 25 -15.16 -38.96 -1.99
C ASP A 25 -16.49 -38.20 -2.04
N TYR A 26 -16.47 -36.95 -2.51
CA TYR A 26 -17.64 -36.07 -2.62
C TYR A 26 -17.72 -35.46 -4.02
N PRO A 27 -18.89 -35.48 -4.69
CA PRO A 27 -19.01 -34.98 -6.07
C PRO A 27 -18.89 -33.45 -6.20
N ALA A 28 -18.90 -32.70 -5.09
CA ALA A 28 -18.84 -31.24 -5.07
C ALA A 28 -18.17 -30.73 -3.79
N ILE A 29 -17.69 -29.48 -3.81
CA ILE A 29 -16.94 -28.86 -2.71
C ILE A 29 -17.81 -28.63 -1.47
N GLN A 30 -18.99 -28.01 -1.60
CA GLN A 30 -19.83 -27.68 -0.42
C GLN A 30 -20.20 -28.92 0.40
N PRO A 31 -20.67 -30.06 -0.18
CA PRO A 31 -20.91 -31.27 0.61
C PRO A 31 -19.69 -31.82 1.35
N ALA A 32 -18.48 -31.65 0.80
CA ALA A 32 -17.26 -32.04 1.50
C ALA A 32 -16.97 -31.12 2.68
N MET A 33 -17.12 -29.80 2.51
CA MET A 33 -17.01 -28.84 3.61
C MET A 33 -18.06 -29.10 4.70
N ASP A 34 -19.32 -29.37 4.32
CA ASP A 34 -20.41 -29.63 5.26
C ASP A 34 -20.20 -30.93 6.06
N ALA A 35 -19.49 -31.91 5.49
CA ALA A 35 -19.21 -33.20 6.13
C ALA A 35 -17.90 -33.22 6.95
N SER A 36 -17.09 -32.17 6.83
CA SER A 36 -15.79 -32.08 7.48
C SER A 36 -15.90 -31.90 9.00
N ALA A 37 -14.83 -32.26 9.72
CA ALA A 37 -14.63 -32.03 11.14
C ALA A 37 -13.54 -30.95 11.36
N PRO A 38 -13.42 -30.40 12.58
CA PRO A 38 -12.39 -29.39 12.89
C PRO A 38 -10.97 -29.89 12.55
N GLY A 39 -10.26 -29.09 11.74
CA GLY A 39 -8.90 -29.38 11.30
C GLY A 39 -8.78 -30.26 10.05
N ASP A 40 -9.89 -30.74 9.49
CA ASP A 40 -9.88 -31.51 8.24
C ASP A 40 -9.40 -30.70 7.03
N THR A 41 -9.07 -31.41 5.96
CA THR A 41 -8.69 -30.84 4.66
C THR A 41 -9.68 -31.28 3.60
N VAL A 42 -10.29 -30.33 2.90
CA VAL A 42 -11.00 -30.58 1.64
C VAL A 42 -10.01 -30.38 0.51
N HIS A 43 -9.66 -31.48 -0.15
CA HIS A 43 -8.72 -31.51 -1.27
C HIS A 43 -9.48 -31.56 -2.60
N VAL A 44 -9.29 -30.54 -3.41
CA VAL A 44 -10.01 -30.33 -4.67
C VAL A 44 -9.08 -30.61 -5.85
N ALA A 45 -9.41 -31.63 -6.64
CA ALA A 45 -8.70 -31.94 -7.86
C ALA A 45 -8.90 -30.86 -8.93
N ARG A 46 -7.96 -30.78 -9.88
CA ARG A 46 -8.05 -29.90 -11.05
C ARG A 46 -9.42 -29.93 -11.73
N GLY A 47 -9.89 -28.77 -12.15
CA GLY A 47 -11.18 -28.58 -12.79
C GLY A 47 -11.75 -27.19 -12.54
N THR A 48 -12.85 -26.89 -13.25
CA THR A 48 -13.66 -25.70 -12.97
C THR A 48 -14.83 -26.09 -12.09
N TRP A 49 -14.84 -25.52 -10.88
CA TRP A 49 -15.83 -25.75 -9.85
C TRP A 49 -16.76 -24.55 -9.77
N PHE A 50 -17.94 -24.72 -10.35
CA PHE A 50 -18.99 -23.70 -10.35
C PHE A 50 -19.72 -23.70 -9.02
N GLY A 51 -19.87 -22.52 -8.42
CA GLY A 51 -20.70 -22.36 -7.23
C GLY A 51 -20.26 -21.26 -6.29
N LEU A 52 -21.10 -21.04 -5.29
CA LEU A 52 -20.86 -20.15 -4.18
C LEU A 52 -20.79 -21.01 -2.92
N TYR A 53 -19.78 -20.76 -2.09
CA TYR A 53 -19.38 -21.62 -1.00
C TYR A 53 -19.41 -20.86 0.32
N THR A 54 -19.84 -21.54 1.38
CA THR A 54 -19.80 -20.99 2.75
C THR A 54 -18.95 -21.91 3.60
N SER A 55 -17.97 -21.34 4.31
CA SER A 55 -17.12 -22.13 5.20
C SER A 55 -17.94 -22.74 6.36
N PRO A 56 -17.51 -23.87 6.93
CA PRO A 56 -18.07 -24.31 8.21
C PRO A 56 -17.69 -23.34 9.34
N LEU A 57 -18.29 -23.55 10.52
CA LEU A 57 -18.01 -22.76 11.74
C LEU A 57 -16.77 -23.26 12.51
N HIS A 58 -16.01 -24.20 11.96
CA HIS A 58 -14.80 -24.75 12.55
C HIS A 58 -13.60 -24.57 11.62
N SER A 59 -12.40 -24.84 12.13
CA SER A 59 -11.19 -24.80 11.33
C SER A 59 -11.24 -25.78 10.16
N LEU A 60 -10.76 -25.33 9.00
CA LEU A 60 -10.75 -26.10 7.76
C LEU A 60 -9.60 -25.65 6.86
N THR A 61 -8.98 -26.61 6.16
CA THR A 61 -8.14 -26.32 4.99
C THR A 61 -8.88 -26.68 3.71
N LEU A 62 -9.06 -25.72 2.81
CA LEU A 62 -9.51 -25.94 1.43
C LEU A 62 -8.29 -25.77 0.52
N CYS A 63 -7.86 -26.82 -0.16
CA CYS A 63 -6.67 -26.78 -1.01
C CYS A 63 -6.85 -27.52 -2.34
N SER A 64 -6.04 -27.14 -3.32
CA SER A 64 -5.84 -27.91 -4.54
C SER A 64 -4.62 -28.84 -4.45
N ASP A 65 -4.35 -29.56 -5.55
CA ASP A 65 -3.14 -30.37 -5.74
C ASP A 65 -1.84 -29.58 -5.49
N TYR A 66 -1.85 -28.24 -5.68
CA TYR A 66 -0.69 -27.37 -5.49
C TYR A 66 -0.03 -27.56 -4.12
N LEU A 67 -0.84 -27.79 -3.07
CA LEU A 67 -0.32 -27.98 -1.71
C LEU A 67 0.66 -29.17 -1.63
N PHE A 68 0.50 -30.17 -2.50
CA PHE A 68 1.31 -31.39 -2.53
C PHE A 68 2.36 -31.40 -3.64
N THR A 69 2.06 -30.79 -4.78
CA THR A 69 2.91 -30.82 -5.98
C THR A 69 3.90 -29.66 -6.05
N GLN A 70 3.52 -28.48 -5.51
CA GLN A 70 4.18 -27.19 -5.73
C GLN A 70 4.32 -26.79 -7.21
N ASP A 71 3.48 -27.35 -8.09
CA ASP A 71 3.43 -27.00 -9.51
C ASP A 71 2.38 -25.92 -9.73
N SER A 72 2.79 -24.72 -10.16
CA SER A 72 1.89 -23.58 -10.35
C SER A 72 0.81 -23.80 -11.43
N THR A 73 0.91 -24.84 -12.24
CA THR A 73 -0.18 -25.27 -13.12
C THR A 73 -1.42 -25.68 -12.33
N ASP A 74 -1.27 -26.26 -11.13
CA ASP A 74 -2.38 -26.65 -10.26
C ASP A 74 -3.23 -25.45 -9.81
N ILE A 75 -2.60 -24.29 -9.61
CA ILE A 75 -3.31 -23.04 -9.28
C ILE A 75 -4.16 -22.58 -10.46
N ASN A 76 -3.60 -22.64 -11.68
CA ASN A 76 -4.27 -22.18 -12.89
C ASN A 76 -5.37 -23.14 -13.38
N GLU A 77 -5.25 -24.43 -13.05
CA GLU A 77 -6.18 -25.49 -13.49
C GLU A 77 -7.22 -25.88 -12.43
N THR A 78 -7.12 -25.38 -11.19
CA THR A 78 -8.14 -25.56 -10.15
C THR A 78 -8.87 -24.23 -9.92
N ILE A 79 -10.00 -24.09 -10.59
CA ILE A 79 -10.72 -22.82 -10.72
C ILE A 79 -11.99 -22.88 -9.89
N LEU A 80 -12.18 -21.92 -8.98
CA LEU A 80 -13.47 -21.61 -8.38
C LEU A 80 -14.12 -20.50 -9.19
N ASP A 81 -15.24 -20.82 -9.84
CA ASP A 81 -15.93 -19.92 -10.76
C ASP A 81 -17.31 -19.54 -10.20
N GLY A 82 -17.51 -18.25 -9.98
CA GLY A 82 -18.75 -17.71 -9.43
C GLY A 82 -19.85 -17.46 -10.47
N GLU A 83 -19.56 -17.56 -11.76
CA GLU A 83 -20.47 -17.24 -12.88
C GLU A 83 -21.18 -15.87 -12.75
N TYR A 84 -20.54 -14.93 -12.06
CA TYR A 84 -21.09 -13.64 -11.65
C TYR A 84 -22.40 -13.72 -10.84
N LEU A 85 -22.62 -14.83 -10.13
CA LEU A 85 -23.83 -15.06 -9.34
C LEU A 85 -23.76 -14.45 -7.94
N GLY A 86 -22.55 -14.17 -7.44
CA GLY A 86 -22.36 -13.65 -6.09
C GLY A 86 -20.91 -13.74 -5.61
N THR A 87 -20.73 -13.61 -4.30
CA THR A 87 -19.46 -13.90 -3.61
C THR A 87 -19.16 -15.39 -3.65
N ILE A 88 -17.98 -15.76 -4.14
CA ILE A 88 -17.60 -17.17 -4.33
C ILE A 88 -17.36 -17.89 -3.01
N LEU A 89 -16.70 -17.24 -2.04
CA LEU A 89 -16.41 -17.84 -0.74
C LEU A 89 -16.79 -16.89 0.40
N ASP A 90 -17.77 -17.28 1.20
CA ASP A 90 -18.23 -16.58 2.40
C ASP A 90 -17.63 -17.27 3.63
N LEU A 91 -16.58 -16.68 4.21
CA LEU A 91 -15.90 -17.21 5.39
C LEU A 91 -16.62 -16.75 6.65
N VAL A 92 -17.16 -17.70 7.41
CA VAL A 92 -17.96 -17.50 8.62
C VAL A 92 -17.40 -18.29 9.83
N CYS A 93 -16.19 -18.84 9.71
CA CYS A 93 -15.53 -19.64 10.74
C CYS A 93 -15.20 -18.80 11.99
N ALA A 94 -16.20 -18.68 12.87
CA ALA A 94 -16.19 -17.77 14.01
C ALA A 94 -15.18 -18.21 15.08
N ASN A 95 -14.11 -17.43 15.20
CA ASN A 95 -12.95 -17.64 16.07
C ASN A 95 -12.13 -18.89 15.73
N GLU A 96 -12.17 -19.31 14.47
CA GLU A 96 -11.51 -20.51 13.97
C GLU A 96 -10.66 -20.17 12.74
N TRP A 97 -9.69 -21.03 12.43
CA TRP A 97 -8.72 -20.79 11.37
C TRP A 97 -9.15 -21.43 10.05
N PHE A 98 -9.22 -20.64 8.98
CA PHE A 98 -9.48 -21.13 7.63
C PHE A 98 -8.23 -20.96 6.75
N THR A 99 -7.84 -22.02 6.05
CA THR A 99 -6.75 -21.95 5.06
C THR A 99 -7.32 -22.20 3.68
N LEU A 100 -7.04 -21.28 2.75
CA LEU A 100 -7.32 -21.43 1.32
C LEU A 100 -5.98 -21.50 0.57
N SER A 101 -5.76 -22.56 -0.21
CA SER A 101 -4.50 -22.71 -0.94
C SER A 101 -4.65 -23.25 -2.36
N GLY A 102 -4.00 -22.57 -3.32
CA GLY A 102 -3.73 -23.13 -4.64
C GLY A 102 -4.88 -23.01 -5.65
N PHE A 103 -5.63 -21.91 -5.65
CA PHE A 103 -6.80 -21.74 -6.53
C PHE A 103 -6.69 -20.52 -7.44
N THR A 104 -7.29 -20.62 -8.61
CA THR A 104 -7.76 -19.45 -9.34
C THR A 104 -9.20 -19.17 -8.93
N ILE A 105 -9.52 -17.93 -8.57
CA ILE A 105 -10.87 -17.50 -8.21
C ILE A 105 -11.32 -16.41 -9.17
N GLN A 106 -12.39 -16.68 -9.91
CA GLN A 106 -12.83 -15.83 -11.01
C GLN A 106 -14.34 -15.67 -11.14
N HIS A 107 -14.74 -14.63 -11.84
CA HIS A 107 -16.14 -14.30 -12.11
C HIS A 107 -16.99 -14.19 -10.84
N GLY A 108 -16.40 -13.72 -9.74
CA GLY A 108 -17.16 -13.32 -8.56
C GLY A 108 -17.90 -12.01 -8.79
N MET A 109 -19.12 -11.86 -8.25
CA MET A 109 -19.89 -10.62 -8.34
C MET A 109 -20.36 -10.14 -6.96
N GLY A 110 -19.66 -9.15 -6.42
CA GLY A 110 -20.04 -8.50 -5.17
C GLY A 110 -21.33 -7.70 -5.36
N GLN A 111 -22.21 -7.72 -4.36
CA GLN A 111 -23.48 -7.01 -4.40
C GLN A 111 -23.62 -6.06 -3.21
N GLN A 112 -24.32 -4.96 -3.44
CA GLN A 112 -24.76 -4.08 -2.37
C GLN A 112 -25.92 -4.73 -1.61
N ILE A 113 -25.74 -4.98 -0.32
CA ILE A 113 -26.71 -5.70 0.53
C ILE A 113 -27.79 -4.75 1.07
N SER A 114 -27.50 -3.46 1.18
CA SER A 114 -28.49 -2.44 1.56
C SER A 114 -28.07 -1.03 1.10
N ASN A 115 -29.00 -0.08 1.16
CA ASN A 115 -28.79 1.34 0.80
C ASN A 115 -27.72 2.06 1.66
N GLY A 116 -27.17 1.41 2.68
CA GLY A 116 -26.06 1.95 3.45
C GLY A 116 -24.77 1.97 2.64
N SER A 117 -24.05 3.10 2.70
CA SER A 117 -22.75 3.34 2.05
C SER A 117 -21.62 2.44 2.56
N PHE A 118 -21.89 1.26 3.10
CA PHE A 118 -20.92 0.34 3.65
C PHE A 118 -21.38 -1.13 3.59
N CYS A 119 -22.59 -1.46 3.16
CA CYS A 119 -23.06 -2.85 3.17
C CYS A 119 -22.87 -3.51 1.80
N HIS A 120 -21.67 -4.05 1.56
CA HIS A 120 -21.28 -4.66 0.29
C HIS A 120 -20.68 -6.04 0.56
N ARG A 121 -20.86 -6.97 -0.38
CA ARG A 121 -20.09 -8.22 -0.40
C ARG A 121 -18.90 -8.12 -1.34
N ALA A 122 -17.86 -8.92 -1.08
CA ALA A 122 -16.76 -9.12 -2.02
C ALA A 122 -17.23 -9.79 -3.31
N GLY A 123 -16.47 -9.60 -4.39
CA GLY A 123 -16.58 -10.43 -5.59
C GLY A 123 -16.13 -11.87 -5.32
N ALA A 124 -14.89 -12.07 -4.86
CA ALA A 124 -14.36 -13.41 -4.61
C ALA A 124 -14.59 -13.89 -3.16
N ILE A 125 -13.93 -13.30 -2.17
CA ILE A 125 -13.91 -13.79 -0.79
C ILE A 125 -14.40 -12.73 0.19
N GLN A 126 -15.45 -13.06 0.93
CA GLN A 126 -15.93 -12.28 2.06
C GLN A 126 -15.41 -12.89 3.36
N LEU A 127 -14.69 -12.11 4.16
CA LEU A 127 -14.37 -12.46 5.54
C LEU A 127 -15.39 -11.79 6.46
N ASN A 128 -16.11 -12.61 7.22
CA ASN A 128 -17.00 -12.14 8.27
C ASN A 128 -16.21 -11.87 9.56
N PRO A 129 -16.80 -11.15 10.52
CA PRO A 129 -16.25 -10.99 11.85
C PRO A 129 -15.72 -12.27 12.47
N SER A 130 -14.59 -12.16 13.14
CA SER A 130 -13.94 -13.16 13.98
C SER A 130 -13.37 -14.33 13.18
N VAL A 131 -13.17 -14.14 11.88
CA VAL A 131 -12.46 -15.09 11.03
C VAL A 131 -10.95 -14.86 11.16
N TYR A 132 -10.22 -15.95 11.36
CA TYR A 132 -8.77 -15.99 11.15
C TYR A 132 -8.53 -16.74 9.84
N ALA A 133 -7.79 -16.14 8.91
CA ALA A 133 -7.58 -16.77 7.61
C ALA A 133 -6.16 -16.63 7.07
N GLU A 134 -5.67 -17.71 6.49
CA GLU A 134 -4.56 -17.69 5.55
C GLU A 134 -5.08 -17.96 4.14
N ILE A 135 -4.91 -16.99 3.25
CA ILE A 135 -5.16 -17.13 1.83
C ILE A 135 -3.80 -17.13 1.17
N ARG A 136 -3.45 -18.25 0.53
CA ARG A 136 -2.10 -18.45 -0.01
C ARG A 136 -2.12 -19.05 -1.40
N ASP A 137 -1.21 -18.61 -2.26
CA ASP A 137 -1.05 -19.18 -3.60
C ASP A 137 -2.37 -19.10 -4.40
N VAL A 138 -2.96 -17.90 -4.45
CA VAL A 138 -4.26 -17.66 -5.09
C VAL A 138 -4.15 -16.59 -6.16
N VAL A 139 -4.79 -16.86 -7.30
CA VAL A 139 -4.98 -15.91 -8.39
C VAL A 139 -6.42 -15.39 -8.37
N PHE A 140 -6.60 -14.10 -8.14
CA PHE A 140 -7.89 -13.42 -8.32
C PHE A 140 -7.95 -12.76 -9.69
N ARG A 141 -8.87 -13.20 -10.56
CA ARG A 141 -9.04 -12.58 -11.87
C ARG A 141 -10.48 -12.38 -12.27
N GLU A 142 -10.75 -11.31 -13.01
CA GLU A 142 -12.06 -11.06 -13.64
C GLU A 142 -13.23 -11.07 -12.65
N ASN A 143 -12.95 -10.78 -11.38
CA ASN A 143 -13.98 -10.57 -10.36
C ASN A 143 -14.44 -9.12 -10.42
N ARG A 144 -15.71 -8.92 -10.09
CA ARG A 144 -16.37 -7.62 -10.13
C ARG A 144 -17.07 -7.34 -8.81
N ALA A 145 -16.98 -6.11 -8.33
CA ALA A 145 -17.84 -5.68 -7.23
C ALA A 145 -17.95 -4.15 -7.21
N PRO A 146 -18.98 -3.60 -6.57
CA PRO A 146 -19.01 -2.17 -6.28
C PRO A 146 -17.78 -1.69 -5.50
N ARG A 147 -17.23 -2.53 -4.60
CA ARG A 147 -16.22 -2.06 -3.64
C ARG A 147 -14.99 -2.91 -3.46
N SER A 148 -15.15 -4.23 -3.51
CA SER A 148 -14.05 -5.15 -3.33
C SER A 148 -14.21 -6.37 -4.22
N ALA A 149 -13.44 -6.38 -5.30
CA ALA A 149 -13.55 -7.42 -6.31
C ALA A 149 -12.94 -8.74 -5.84
N ALA A 150 -11.82 -8.73 -5.11
CA ALA A 150 -11.19 -9.93 -4.61
C ALA A 150 -11.57 -10.22 -3.15
N VAL A 151 -10.96 -9.53 -2.18
CA VAL A 151 -11.06 -9.89 -0.76
C VAL A 151 -11.63 -8.72 0.03
N LEU A 152 -12.76 -8.94 0.72
CA LEU A 152 -13.33 -7.96 1.65
C LEU A 152 -13.32 -8.52 3.07
N PHE A 153 -12.61 -7.85 3.97
CA PHE A 153 -12.77 -8.05 5.40
C PHE A 153 -13.52 -6.87 6.03
N GLN A 154 -14.74 -7.13 6.52
CA GLN A 154 -15.60 -6.11 7.09
C GLN A 154 -16.35 -6.59 8.33
N GLY A 155 -16.55 -5.67 9.30
CA GLY A 155 -17.38 -5.87 10.49
C GLY A 155 -18.87 -6.16 10.20
N THR A 156 -19.58 -6.76 11.17
CA THR A 156 -21.00 -7.19 11.10
C THR A 156 -21.97 -6.05 10.86
N VAL A 157 -21.60 -4.84 11.26
CA VAL A 157 -22.35 -3.62 11.00
C VAL A 157 -21.45 -2.71 10.20
N CYS A 158 -22.00 -2.17 9.13
CA CYS A 158 -21.32 -1.39 8.11
C CYS A 158 -20.77 -0.02 8.62
N SER A 159 -20.39 0.10 9.89
CA SER A 159 -19.93 1.36 10.49
C SER A 159 -19.25 1.19 11.85
N VAL A 160 -19.09 -0.02 12.40
CA VAL A 160 -18.49 -0.17 13.74
C VAL A 160 -17.49 -1.32 13.76
N GLY A 161 -16.21 -0.96 13.98
CA GLY A 161 -15.15 -1.89 14.33
C GLY A 161 -15.52 -2.61 15.62
N GLY A 162 -15.53 -3.94 15.57
CA GLY A 162 -15.88 -4.76 16.72
C GLY A 162 -15.51 -6.22 16.52
N SER A 163 -14.59 -6.49 15.61
CA SER A 163 -14.18 -7.86 15.33
C SER A 163 -12.68 -7.92 15.23
N ILE A 164 -12.10 -8.96 15.83
CA ILE A 164 -10.66 -9.26 15.85
C ILE A 164 -10.49 -10.51 15.00
N GLY A 165 -9.62 -10.45 14.00
CA GLY A 165 -9.24 -11.59 13.19
C GLY A 165 -7.91 -11.33 12.50
N ASP A 166 -7.09 -12.38 12.37
CA ASP A 166 -5.83 -12.30 11.65
C ASP A 166 -6.04 -12.64 10.19
N LEU A 167 -5.37 -11.91 9.32
CA LEU A 167 -5.38 -12.18 7.89
C LEU A 167 -3.95 -12.25 7.37
N ILE A 168 -3.63 -13.41 6.82
CA ILE A 168 -2.38 -13.68 6.14
C ILE A 168 -2.69 -13.87 4.66
N LEU A 169 -2.16 -12.98 3.82
CA LEU A 169 -2.17 -13.07 2.37
C LEU A 169 -0.76 -13.43 1.91
N ARG A 170 -0.59 -14.58 1.26
CA ARG A 170 0.71 -15.06 0.76
C ARG A 170 0.66 -15.39 -0.71
N ASN A 171 1.62 -14.92 -1.50
CA ASN A 171 1.72 -15.26 -2.92
C ASN A 171 0.37 -15.07 -3.65
N ILE A 172 -0.13 -13.84 -3.60
CA ILE A 172 -1.41 -13.45 -4.18
C ILE A 172 -1.16 -12.71 -5.48
N ALA A 173 -1.90 -13.08 -6.52
CA ALA A 173 -1.87 -12.38 -7.79
C ALA A 173 -3.26 -11.88 -8.18
N CYS A 174 -3.36 -10.62 -8.59
CA CYS A 174 -4.62 -9.96 -8.94
C CYS A 174 -4.54 -9.40 -10.37
N TYR A 175 -5.46 -9.82 -11.24
CA TYR A 175 -5.49 -9.42 -12.65
C TYR A 175 -6.91 -9.05 -13.10
N ALA A 176 -7.07 -7.98 -13.87
CA ALA A 176 -8.33 -7.66 -14.56
C ALA A 176 -9.59 -7.69 -13.66
N ASN A 177 -9.44 -7.29 -12.38
CA ASN A 177 -10.57 -7.20 -11.46
C ASN A 177 -11.21 -5.80 -11.59
N GLU A 178 -12.54 -5.75 -11.58
CA GLU A 178 -13.30 -4.53 -11.87
C GLU A 178 -14.04 -4.00 -10.63
N LEU A 179 -14.03 -2.68 -10.47
CA LEU A 179 -14.77 -1.98 -9.42
C LEU A 179 -15.82 -1.07 -10.05
N ASP A 180 -17.09 -1.23 -9.64
CA ASP A 180 -18.19 -0.43 -10.20
C ASP A 180 -18.31 0.97 -9.59
N ASP A 181 -17.92 1.15 -8.33
CA ASP A 181 -17.95 2.43 -7.63
C ASP A 181 -16.54 2.97 -7.40
N LEU A 182 -16.00 3.61 -8.44
CA LEU A 182 -14.69 4.28 -8.38
C LEU A 182 -14.76 5.66 -7.70
N THR A 183 -15.94 6.14 -7.33
CA THR A 183 -16.12 7.47 -6.73
C THR A 183 -15.82 7.48 -5.23
N SER A 184 -15.82 6.31 -4.60
CA SER A 184 -15.61 6.16 -3.17
C SER A 184 -14.14 5.92 -2.84
N SER A 185 -13.60 6.69 -1.89
CA SER A 185 -12.19 6.60 -1.45
C SER A 185 -11.80 5.26 -0.80
N ILE A 186 -12.78 4.39 -0.55
CA ILE A 186 -12.62 3.13 0.18
C ILE A 186 -12.75 1.89 -0.72
N THR A 187 -12.84 2.02 -2.04
CA THR A 187 -12.96 0.87 -2.95
C THR A 187 -11.60 0.36 -3.42
N SER A 188 -11.41 -0.96 -3.42
CA SER A 188 -10.14 -1.60 -3.79
C SER A 188 -10.33 -3.09 -4.04
N VAL A 189 -9.47 -3.71 -4.85
CA VAL A 189 -9.52 -5.15 -5.11
C VAL A 189 -9.40 -5.95 -3.81
N ILE A 190 -8.49 -5.58 -2.92
CA ILE A 190 -8.38 -6.12 -1.56
C ILE A 190 -8.68 -5.01 -0.55
N ARG A 191 -9.72 -5.19 0.25
CA ARG A 191 -10.22 -4.20 1.20
C ARG A 191 -10.31 -4.74 2.62
N MET A 192 -9.88 -3.91 3.58
CA MET A 192 -9.96 -4.21 5.00
C MET A 192 -10.51 -3.02 5.79
N ASN A 193 -11.51 -3.28 6.64
CA ASN A 193 -12.19 -2.27 7.47
C ASN A 193 -12.66 -2.84 8.82
N SER A 194 -11.87 -3.74 9.41
CA SER A 194 -12.11 -4.33 10.74
C SER A 194 -10.88 -4.14 11.61
N GLN A 195 -11.04 -4.13 12.93
CA GLN A 195 -9.91 -4.26 13.86
C GLN A 195 -9.23 -5.62 13.61
N GLN A 196 -7.91 -5.71 13.66
CA GLN A 196 -7.19 -6.98 13.46
C GLN A 196 -6.06 -7.07 14.47
N SER A 197 -5.72 -8.27 14.92
CA SER A 197 -4.49 -8.43 15.72
C SER A 197 -3.27 -8.40 14.80
N VAL A 198 -3.30 -9.17 13.70
CA VAL A 198 -2.19 -9.25 12.75
C VAL A 198 -2.66 -9.17 11.29
N LEU A 199 -1.96 -8.37 10.49
CA LEU A 199 -2.05 -8.39 9.02
C LEU A 199 -0.69 -8.71 8.41
N VAL A 200 -0.66 -9.75 7.59
CA VAL A 200 0.50 -10.11 6.78
C VAL A 200 0.10 -10.09 5.31
N VAL A 201 0.83 -9.33 4.49
CA VAL A 201 0.76 -9.39 3.03
C VAL A 201 2.17 -9.65 2.53
N ASP A 202 2.39 -10.84 2.00
CA ASP A 202 3.72 -11.35 1.65
C ASP A 202 3.69 -11.94 0.24
N GLY A 203 4.26 -11.23 -0.74
CA GLY A 203 4.18 -11.61 -2.15
C GLY A 203 2.85 -11.25 -2.78
N LEU A 204 2.52 -9.95 -2.89
CA LEU A 204 1.33 -9.47 -3.60
C LEU A 204 1.75 -8.92 -4.98
N HIS A 205 1.30 -9.56 -6.05
CA HIS A 205 1.39 -9.03 -7.40
C HIS A 205 0.04 -8.48 -7.85
N TYR A 206 0.00 -7.19 -8.19
CA TYR A 206 -1.19 -6.55 -8.73
C TYR A 206 -0.90 -5.98 -10.12
N ASP A 207 -1.69 -6.41 -11.10
CA ASP A 207 -1.72 -5.83 -12.44
C ASP A 207 -3.09 -5.21 -12.70
N GLY A 208 -3.13 -3.88 -12.73
CA GLY A 208 -4.36 -3.13 -12.98
C GLY A 208 -4.81 -3.15 -14.45
N GLY A 209 -3.94 -3.53 -15.39
CA GLY A 209 -4.21 -3.40 -16.82
C GLY A 209 -4.65 -1.97 -17.20
N ALA A 210 -5.85 -1.84 -17.78
CA ALA A 210 -6.44 -0.54 -18.11
C ALA A 210 -7.39 -0.01 -17.00
N SER A 211 -7.51 -0.73 -15.88
CA SER A 211 -8.41 -0.40 -14.78
C SER A 211 -7.84 0.72 -13.91
N THR A 212 -8.72 1.56 -13.38
CA THR A 212 -8.38 2.50 -12.31
C THR A 212 -8.64 1.92 -10.91
N ALA A 213 -8.90 0.62 -10.81
CA ALA A 213 -9.15 -0.03 -9.54
C ALA A 213 -7.94 0.08 -8.60
N ARG A 214 -8.23 0.39 -7.33
CA ARG A 214 -7.17 0.44 -6.30
C ARG A 214 -6.74 -0.98 -5.97
N PRO A 215 -5.44 -1.27 -5.88
CA PRO A 215 -4.96 -2.60 -5.53
C PRO A 215 -5.41 -3.01 -4.14
N PHE A 216 -5.23 -2.10 -3.18
CA PHE A 216 -5.34 -2.42 -1.77
C PHE A 216 -5.74 -1.18 -0.98
N VAL A 217 -6.75 -1.32 -0.11
CA VAL A 217 -7.09 -0.31 0.90
C VAL A 217 -7.35 -1.01 2.23
N ALA A 218 -6.49 -0.70 3.21
CA ALA A 218 -6.70 -0.96 4.62
C ALA A 218 -6.87 0.39 5.33
N SER A 219 -8.04 0.70 5.86
CA SER A 219 -8.32 2.03 6.44
C SER A 219 -9.16 1.94 7.70
N GLY A 220 -8.83 2.75 8.72
CA GLY A 220 -9.59 2.81 9.97
C GLY A 220 -9.43 1.55 10.81
N ILE A 221 -8.26 0.92 10.72
CA ILE A 221 -7.98 -0.35 11.36
C ILE A 221 -7.11 -0.14 12.59
N LEU A 222 -7.44 -0.85 13.67
CA LEU A 222 -6.60 -1.00 14.85
C LEU A 222 -5.77 -2.28 14.72
N MET A 223 -4.45 -2.20 14.91
CA MET A 223 -3.53 -3.35 14.71
C MET A 223 -2.47 -3.45 15.80
N ASP A 224 -2.12 -4.69 16.16
CA ASP A 224 -0.95 -4.97 17.01
C ASP A 224 0.32 -5.07 16.15
N SER A 225 0.26 -5.71 14.98
CA SER A 225 1.41 -5.82 14.07
C SER A 225 0.99 -5.92 12.61
N VAL A 226 1.77 -5.28 11.74
CA VAL A 226 1.53 -5.25 10.29
C VAL A 226 2.82 -5.52 9.55
N TYR A 227 2.72 -6.41 8.58
CA TYR A 227 3.84 -6.79 7.72
C TYR A 227 3.40 -6.77 6.26
N PHE A 228 4.01 -5.89 5.48
CA PHE A 228 3.97 -5.93 4.02
C PHE A 228 5.36 -6.27 3.49
N ASN A 229 5.44 -7.30 2.67
CA ASN A 229 6.66 -7.73 2.01
C ASN A 229 6.39 -8.15 0.57
N ASP A 230 7.33 -7.85 -0.32
CA ASP A 230 7.30 -8.25 -1.73
C ASP A 230 5.97 -7.87 -2.41
N VAL A 231 5.64 -6.57 -2.38
CA VAL A 231 4.43 -6.04 -3.01
C VAL A 231 4.81 -5.35 -4.31
N HIS A 232 4.31 -5.88 -5.43
CA HIS A 232 4.59 -5.38 -6.77
C HIS A 232 3.29 -4.93 -7.45
N ILE A 233 3.22 -3.64 -7.79
CA ILE A 233 2.06 -3.02 -8.43
C ILE A 233 2.47 -2.56 -9.82
N VAL A 234 1.74 -3.01 -10.84
CA VAL A 234 1.96 -2.65 -12.23
C VAL A 234 0.67 -2.20 -12.90
N ASN A 235 0.79 -1.34 -13.93
CA ASN A 235 -0.31 -0.87 -14.78
C ASN A 235 -1.53 -0.37 -13.98
N CYS A 236 -1.29 0.40 -12.92
CA CYS A 236 -2.33 0.84 -12.00
C CYS A 236 -2.59 2.34 -12.19
N LEU A 237 -3.68 2.66 -12.89
CA LEU A 237 -3.96 4.01 -13.38
C LEU A 237 -4.82 4.82 -12.41
N GLY A 238 -4.39 6.02 -12.04
CA GLY A 238 -5.14 6.98 -11.22
C GLY A 238 -5.49 6.46 -9.83
N SER A 239 -4.80 5.42 -9.36
CA SER A 239 -5.16 4.70 -8.15
C SER A 239 -4.10 4.80 -7.06
N ARG A 240 -4.37 4.14 -5.92
CA ARG A 240 -3.45 4.12 -4.77
C ARG A 240 -3.46 2.77 -4.09
N PHE A 241 -2.28 2.33 -3.68
CA PHE A 241 -2.13 1.38 -2.61
C PHE A 241 -2.13 2.14 -1.29
N THR A 242 -3.09 1.83 -0.42
CA THR A 242 -3.28 2.59 0.82
C THR A 242 -3.31 1.67 2.03
N TYR A 243 -2.40 1.93 2.96
CA TYR A 243 -2.50 1.47 4.34
C TYR A 243 -2.72 2.67 5.25
N SER A 244 -3.72 2.60 6.12
CA SER A 244 -4.03 3.62 7.11
C SER A 244 -4.56 2.97 8.38
N GLY A 245 -3.66 2.68 9.31
CA GLY A 245 -3.96 1.98 10.55
C GLY A 245 -3.37 2.66 11.78
N SER A 246 -3.86 2.25 12.93
CA SER A 246 -3.42 2.75 14.22
C SER A 246 -2.92 1.63 15.13
N PHE A 247 -1.88 1.93 15.90
CA PHE A 247 -1.37 1.02 16.93
C PHE A 247 -2.25 1.08 18.17
N VAL A 248 -2.53 -0.09 18.76
CA VAL A 248 -3.25 -0.22 20.05
C VAL A 248 -2.37 -0.77 21.17
N ARG A 249 -1.21 -1.36 20.84
CA ARG A 249 -0.24 -1.91 21.78
C ARG A 249 1.18 -1.68 21.25
N GLU A 250 2.19 -1.93 22.09
CA GLU A 250 3.58 -2.02 21.61
C GLU A 250 3.67 -3.03 20.47
N GLY A 251 4.14 -2.57 19.32
CA GLY A 251 4.16 -3.34 18.09
C GLY A 251 5.01 -2.68 17.00
N GLY A 252 5.19 -3.42 15.90
CA GLY A 252 5.93 -2.95 14.74
C GLY A 252 5.04 -2.96 13.50
N GLN A 253 5.15 -1.91 12.70
CA GLN A 253 4.66 -1.93 11.32
C GLN A 253 5.86 -1.90 10.39
N VAL A 254 5.92 -2.90 9.51
CA VAL A 254 7.07 -3.10 8.64
C VAL A 254 6.59 -3.23 7.20
N PHE A 255 7.17 -2.41 6.33
CA PHE A 255 6.89 -2.36 4.90
C PHE A 255 8.21 -2.55 4.17
N THR A 256 8.35 -3.65 3.44
CA THR A 256 9.62 -4.06 2.81
C THR A 256 9.39 -4.47 1.37
N ASN A 257 10.35 -4.19 0.49
CA ASN A 257 10.30 -4.61 -0.92
C ASN A 257 8.99 -4.21 -1.61
N LEU A 258 8.61 -2.92 -1.50
CA LEU A 258 7.43 -2.40 -2.19
C LEU A 258 7.85 -1.74 -3.49
N SER A 259 7.14 -2.05 -4.57
CA SER A 259 7.37 -1.39 -5.85
C SER A 259 6.09 -1.04 -6.58
N SER A 260 6.12 0.11 -7.26
CA SER A 260 5.10 0.51 -8.23
C SER A 260 5.78 0.92 -9.51
N THR A 261 5.39 0.31 -10.62
CA THR A 261 5.87 0.69 -11.95
C THR A 261 4.71 0.89 -12.90
N ASP A 262 4.66 2.03 -13.57
CA ASP A 262 3.65 2.30 -14.57
C ASP A 262 4.31 2.59 -15.92
N ALA A 263 3.81 1.94 -16.97
CA ALA A 263 4.28 2.14 -18.33
C ALA A 263 3.31 2.99 -19.15
N GLN A 264 2.05 3.19 -18.73
CA GLN A 264 0.98 3.61 -19.65
C GLN A 264 -0.13 4.46 -19.02
N GLY A 265 0.09 5.76 -18.83
CA GLY A 265 -1.04 6.72 -18.72
C GLY A 265 -0.74 7.98 -17.91
N PRO A 266 -1.71 8.92 -17.86
CA PRO A 266 -1.49 10.22 -17.26
C PRO A 266 -1.58 10.22 -15.74
N ASN A 267 -1.99 9.16 -15.04
CA ASN A 267 -2.04 9.13 -13.58
C ASN A 267 -1.57 7.75 -13.11
N SER A 268 -0.51 7.67 -12.31
CA SER A 268 0.07 6.40 -11.88
C SER A 268 -0.13 6.11 -10.40
N CYS A 269 -0.03 4.84 -10.01
CA CYS A 269 -0.31 4.42 -8.64
C CYS A 269 0.67 4.95 -7.59
N THR A 270 0.12 5.62 -6.57
CA THR A 270 0.83 6.04 -5.34
C THR A 270 0.86 4.92 -4.31
N ILE A 271 1.95 4.81 -3.54
CA ILE A 271 1.97 4.09 -2.25
C ILE A 271 1.76 5.11 -1.13
N GLU A 272 0.69 4.91 -0.35
CA GLU A 272 0.31 5.74 0.78
C GLU A 272 0.27 4.90 2.06
N LEU A 273 1.17 5.22 3.00
CA LEU A 273 1.32 4.53 4.28
C LEU A 273 1.08 5.50 5.43
N ASN A 274 0.01 5.28 6.19
CA ASN A 274 -0.37 6.12 7.33
C ASN A 274 -0.44 5.27 8.60
N ALA A 275 0.33 5.62 9.63
CA ALA A 275 0.48 4.81 10.84
C ALA A 275 0.48 5.69 12.11
N PHE A 276 -0.54 5.56 12.96
CA PHE A 276 -0.72 6.46 14.11
C PHE A 276 -0.83 5.70 15.44
N ASN A 277 -0.08 6.11 16.46
CA ASN A 277 -0.26 5.64 17.82
C ASN A 277 -1.52 6.25 18.45
N LEU A 278 -2.32 5.42 19.12
CA LEU A 278 -3.47 5.86 19.92
C LEU A 278 -3.18 5.90 21.42
N GLU A 279 -2.06 5.31 21.84
CA GLU A 279 -1.55 5.30 23.23
C GLU A 279 -0.09 5.77 23.25
N ASP A 280 0.41 6.18 24.42
CA ASP A 280 1.82 6.55 24.64
C ASP A 280 2.72 5.29 24.65
N VAL A 281 2.77 4.58 23.53
CA VAL A 281 3.59 3.37 23.34
C VAL A 281 4.79 3.65 22.44
N THR A 282 5.93 3.02 22.73
CA THR A 282 7.11 3.07 21.85
C THR A 282 6.89 2.15 20.67
N SER A 283 6.47 2.72 19.54
CA SER A 283 6.28 2.00 18.28
C SER A 283 7.32 2.43 17.25
N THR A 284 7.66 1.52 16.33
CA THR A 284 8.50 1.83 15.17
C THR A 284 7.78 1.47 13.89
N VAL A 285 7.83 2.38 12.92
CA VAL A 285 7.40 2.15 11.55
C VAL A 285 8.66 2.02 10.70
N VAL A 286 8.87 0.84 10.11
CA VAL A 286 10.00 0.56 9.22
C VAL A 286 9.50 0.51 7.79
N VAL A 287 10.06 1.35 6.92
CA VAL A 287 9.80 1.32 5.48
C VAL A 287 11.13 1.14 4.76
N ARG A 288 11.35 0.01 4.11
CA ARG A 288 12.62 -0.26 3.44
C ARG A 288 12.47 -0.88 2.06
N ASP A 289 13.49 -0.67 1.25
CA ASP A 289 13.65 -1.32 -0.05
C ASP A 289 12.44 -0.97 -0.96
N ILE A 290 12.25 0.32 -1.19
CA ILE A 290 11.13 0.86 -1.97
C ILE A 290 11.63 1.28 -3.35
N LEU A 291 10.96 0.81 -4.41
CA LEU A 291 11.27 1.19 -5.78
C LEU A 291 10.02 1.72 -6.49
N MET A 292 10.03 3.00 -6.84
CA MET A 292 8.97 3.61 -7.65
C MET A 292 9.55 4.05 -8.98
N SER A 293 9.00 3.57 -10.09
CA SER A 293 9.56 3.86 -11.41
C SER A 293 8.51 4.19 -12.48
N GLY A 294 8.79 5.19 -13.31
CA GLY A 294 7.97 5.53 -14.49
C GLY A 294 6.60 6.18 -14.20
N LEU A 295 6.32 6.53 -12.94
CA LEU A 295 5.02 7.05 -12.51
C LEU A 295 4.77 8.49 -13.02
N ARG A 296 3.54 8.81 -13.44
CA ARG A 296 3.15 10.12 -13.99
C ARG A 296 1.97 10.73 -13.23
N ASN A 297 1.96 12.06 -13.14
CA ASN A 297 0.99 12.91 -12.42
C ASN A 297 0.52 12.35 -11.07
N SER A 298 1.44 11.83 -10.28
CA SER A 298 1.14 11.29 -8.95
C SER A 298 2.20 11.74 -7.94
N ARG A 299 1.93 11.46 -6.66
CA ARG A 299 2.94 11.45 -5.60
C ARG A 299 3.37 10.00 -5.42
N PRO A 300 4.50 9.54 -6.01
CA PRO A 300 4.98 8.17 -5.86
C PRO A 300 4.85 7.61 -4.44
N LEU A 301 5.47 8.26 -3.45
CA LEU A 301 5.52 7.77 -2.08
C LEU A 301 5.01 8.82 -1.09
N SER A 302 4.08 8.41 -0.23
CA SER A 302 3.60 9.19 0.90
C SER A 302 3.64 8.34 2.17
N VAL A 303 4.35 8.81 3.19
CA VAL A 303 4.41 8.16 4.51
C VAL A 303 4.08 9.18 5.59
N THR A 304 3.07 8.88 6.39
CA THR A 304 2.66 9.70 7.54
C THR A 304 2.67 8.85 8.80
N THR A 305 3.37 9.31 9.83
CA THR A 305 3.38 8.64 11.15
C THR A 305 2.96 9.60 12.26
N GLY A 306 2.38 9.04 13.33
CA GLY A 306 2.06 9.77 14.56
C GLY A 306 2.41 8.95 15.80
N GLY A 307 3.09 9.56 16.77
CA GLY A 307 3.59 8.98 18.01
C GLY A 307 4.65 7.88 17.89
N ALA A 308 5.07 7.51 16.67
CA ALA A 308 5.97 6.39 16.39
C ALA A 308 7.28 6.86 15.75
N PHE A 309 8.40 6.20 16.07
CA PHE A 309 9.67 6.44 15.39
C PHE A 309 9.58 5.93 13.95
N LEU A 310 9.93 6.77 12.98
CA LEU A 310 9.89 6.44 11.56
C LEU A 310 11.30 6.13 11.05
N ASP A 311 11.54 4.90 10.62
CA ASP A 311 12.79 4.44 10.02
C ASP A 311 12.58 4.09 8.55
N ILE A 312 13.15 4.91 7.65
CA ILE A 312 13.03 4.71 6.21
C ILE A 312 14.41 4.43 5.62
N GLN A 313 14.53 3.37 4.81
CA GLN A 313 15.82 2.93 4.26
C GLN A 313 15.70 2.50 2.80
N ASN A 314 16.71 2.78 1.97
CA ASN A 314 16.83 2.26 0.61
C ASN A 314 15.58 2.56 -0.25
N VAL A 315 15.32 3.84 -0.49
CA VAL A 315 14.21 4.29 -1.33
C VAL A 315 14.77 4.79 -2.65
N ALA A 316 14.30 4.25 -3.77
CA ALA A 316 14.63 4.72 -5.10
C ALA A 316 13.35 5.18 -5.81
N ILE A 317 13.34 6.44 -6.24
CA ILE A 317 12.28 6.98 -7.09
C ILE A 317 12.94 7.41 -8.41
N GLU A 318 12.58 6.71 -9.48
CA GLU A 318 13.30 6.77 -10.76
C GLU A 318 12.34 7.09 -11.91
N ASN A 319 12.74 7.95 -12.85
CA ASN A 319 11.99 8.20 -14.08
C ASN A 319 10.52 8.63 -13.86
N CYS A 320 10.18 9.15 -12.67
CA CYS A 320 8.84 9.58 -12.33
C CYS A 320 8.63 11.05 -12.73
N ARG A 321 7.40 11.42 -13.08
CA ARG A 321 6.96 12.77 -13.44
C ARG A 321 5.81 13.18 -12.52
N PRO A 322 6.09 13.79 -11.36
CA PRO A 322 5.05 14.28 -10.45
C PRO A 322 4.12 15.28 -11.15
N GLY A 323 2.84 15.25 -10.80
CA GLY A 323 1.84 16.15 -11.39
C GLY A 323 1.77 17.49 -10.70
N GLU A 324 1.01 18.43 -11.27
CA GLU A 324 0.70 19.72 -10.63
C GLU A 324 0.24 19.50 -9.18
N GLY A 325 0.90 20.15 -8.21
CA GLY A 325 0.54 20.07 -6.80
C GLY A 325 1.02 18.81 -6.05
N TYR A 326 1.82 17.94 -6.69
CA TYR A 326 2.39 16.75 -6.05
C TYR A 326 3.92 16.83 -5.86
N ASN A 327 4.37 16.31 -4.71
CA ASN A 327 5.79 16.06 -4.44
C ASN A 327 6.09 14.63 -4.87
N ALA A 328 7.34 14.31 -5.23
CA ALA A 328 7.73 12.92 -5.51
C ALA A 328 7.62 12.05 -4.24
N VAL A 329 8.15 12.58 -3.13
CA VAL A 329 8.17 11.94 -1.81
C VAL A 329 7.63 12.90 -0.76
N TRP A 330 6.67 12.44 0.03
CA TRP A 330 6.12 13.17 1.18
C TRP A 330 6.25 12.34 2.44
N LEU A 331 7.04 12.81 3.39
CA LEU A 331 7.25 12.16 4.67
C LEU A 331 6.82 13.11 5.80
N THR A 332 6.01 12.64 6.73
CA THR A 332 5.59 13.45 7.87
C THR A 332 5.53 12.59 9.10
N SER A 333 6.18 13.04 10.17
CA SER A 333 6.05 12.45 11.50
C SER A 333 5.89 13.57 12.52
N ASP A 334 5.15 13.34 13.60
CA ASP A 334 5.20 14.19 14.79
C ASP A 334 6.36 13.80 15.73
N SER A 335 6.84 12.56 15.61
CA SER A 335 7.92 11.96 16.39
C SER A 335 9.21 11.92 15.56
N PRO A 336 10.40 11.88 16.18
CA PRO A 336 11.65 11.80 15.44
C PRO A 336 11.69 10.60 14.49
N GLY A 337 12.27 10.79 13.31
CA GLY A 337 12.52 9.71 12.35
C GLY A 337 13.84 9.91 11.60
N MET A 338 14.23 8.91 10.82
CA MET A 338 15.42 8.92 9.98
C MET A 338 15.11 8.36 8.60
N LEU A 339 15.58 9.06 7.57
CA LEU A 339 15.62 8.60 6.19
C LEU A 339 17.07 8.28 5.80
N ARG A 340 17.30 7.05 5.37
CA ARG A 340 18.60 6.55 4.92
C ARG A 340 18.57 6.07 3.48
N ASN A 341 19.61 6.37 2.72
CA ASN A 341 19.79 5.87 1.35
C ASN A 341 18.59 6.18 0.45
N LEU A 342 18.26 7.47 0.30
CA LEU A 342 17.26 7.92 -0.67
C LEU A 342 17.96 8.27 -2.00
N HIS A 343 17.47 7.70 -3.09
CA HIS A 343 17.88 7.99 -4.46
C HIS A 343 16.72 8.64 -5.21
N LEU A 344 16.91 9.88 -5.67
CA LEU A 344 15.96 10.63 -6.48
C LEU A 344 16.59 10.91 -7.86
N ASP A 345 16.17 10.12 -8.85
CA ASP A 345 16.55 10.26 -10.26
C ASP A 345 15.31 10.58 -11.10
N HIS A 346 14.97 11.87 -11.26
CA HIS A 346 13.78 12.27 -12.00
C HIS A 346 14.12 13.20 -13.15
N ASN A 347 13.85 12.74 -14.36
CA ASN A 347 13.76 13.62 -15.50
C ASN A 347 12.41 14.37 -15.48
N VAL A 348 12.35 15.51 -14.79
CA VAL A 348 11.22 16.46 -14.87
C VAL A 348 11.33 17.25 -16.20
N SER A 349 11.28 16.53 -17.32
CA SER A 349 11.04 17.11 -18.65
C SER A 349 9.60 16.81 -19.07
N GLY A 350 8.72 17.76 -18.77
CA GLY A 350 7.41 17.85 -19.42
C GLY A 350 7.51 18.77 -20.62
N ASP A 351 6.87 18.40 -21.73
CA ASP A 351 6.58 19.30 -22.86
C ASP A 351 5.53 20.38 -22.50
N SER A 352 5.22 20.56 -21.21
CA SER A 352 4.16 21.41 -20.69
C SER A 352 4.65 22.14 -19.44
N VAL A 353 4.54 23.47 -19.51
CA VAL A 353 5.13 24.55 -18.69
C VAL A 353 4.57 24.62 -17.25
N SER A 354 3.96 23.55 -16.75
CA SER A 354 3.08 23.60 -15.56
C SER A 354 3.65 22.96 -14.29
N VAL A 355 4.97 22.94 -14.08
CA VAL A 355 5.53 22.45 -12.81
C VAL A 355 5.45 23.56 -11.76
N VAL A 356 4.31 23.65 -11.09
CA VAL A 356 4.13 24.58 -9.96
C VAL A 356 4.89 24.06 -8.74
N GLY A 357 6.13 24.55 -8.55
CA GLY A 357 6.69 25.03 -7.28
C GLY A 357 6.82 24.11 -6.06
N LEU A 358 6.60 22.80 -6.14
CA LEU A 358 6.69 21.92 -4.98
C LEU A 358 8.00 21.10 -4.90
N PRO A 359 8.49 20.78 -3.69
CA PRO A 359 9.72 20.02 -3.50
C PRO A 359 9.58 18.58 -3.98
N LEU A 360 10.65 18.00 -4.53
CA LEU A 360 10.75 16.56 -4.81
C LEU A 360 10.64 15.75 -3.50
N LEU A 361 11.35 16.19 -2.46
CA LEU A 361 11.25 15.61 -1.12
C LEU A 361 10.72 16.66 -0.13
N ARG A 362 9.61 16.33 0.55
CA ARG A 362 9.17 17.06 1.74
C ARG A 362 9.27 16.18 2.97
N THR A 363 9.95 16.63 4.00
CA THR A 363 9.99 15.93 5.30
C THR A 363 9.55 16.83 6.45
N ARG A 364 8.93 16.22 7.47
CA ARG A 364 8.66 16.86 8.76
C ARG A 364 9.13 15.98 9.93
N ASN A 365 9.97 16.52 10.84
CA ASN A 365 10.60 15.83 11.99
C ASN A 365 11.45 14.59 11.63
N ILE A 366 12.05 14.57 10.45
CA ILE A 366 12.82 13.43 9.94
C ILE A 366 14.23 13.88 9.57
N GLY A 367 15.24 13.24 10.18
CA GLY A 367 16.65 13.40 9.84
C GLY A 367 17.02 12.70 8.54
N LEU A 368 18.07 13.18 7.89
CA LEU A 368 18.57 12.66 6.61
C LEU A 368 19.99 12.09 6.77
N ASP A 369 20.20 10.89 6.24
CA ASP A 369 21.51 10.29 6.11
C ASP A 369 21.63 9.64 4.73
N SER A 370 22.56 10.12 3.92
CA SER A 370 22.85 9.55 2.60
C SER A 370 21.66 9.68 1.65
N VAL A 371 21.40 10.92 1.24
CA VAL A 371 20.40 11.28 0.24
C VAL A 371 21.11 11.75 -1.03
N TRP A 372 20.77 11.14 -2.15
CA TRP A 372 21.28 11.46 -3.48
C TRP A 372 20.13 11.98 -4.35
N VAL A 373 20.28 13.20 -4.83
CA VAL A 373 19.39 13.83 -5.80
C VAL A 373 20.20 14.09 -7.04
N HIS A 374 19.90 13.41 -8.13
CA HIS A 374 20.68 13.58 -9.35
C HIS A 374 19.86 13.55 -10.63
N ASP A 375 20.41 14.21 -11.66
CA ASP A 375 19.84 14.28 -13.01
C ASP A 375 18.40 14.86 -13.04
N ASN A 376 18.06 15.74 -12.09
CA ASN A 376 16.76 16.42 -12.02
C ASN A 376 16.77 17.80 -12.69
N ARG A 377 15.73 18.12 -13.46
CA ARG A 377 15.54 19.44 -14.09
C ARG A 377 14.24 20.09 -13.67
N VAL A 378 14.26 21.04 -12.76
CA VAL A 378 13.06 21.77 -12.32
C VAL A 378 12.90 23.04 -13.16
N ILE A 379 11.74 23.22 -13.80
CA ILE A 379 11.40 24.43 -14.56
C ILE A 379 10.40 25.26 -13.75
N LEU A 380 10.73 26.51 -13.46
CA LEU A 380 9.87 27.43 -12.72
C LEU A 380 8.86 28.12 -13.68
N PRO A 381 7.62 28.40 -13.23
CA PRO A 381 6.62 29.04 -14.07
C PRO A 381 6.99 30.50 -14.37
N GLY A 382 6.88 30.92 -15.64
CA GLY A 382 7.17 32.27 -16.11
C GLY A 382 6.21 32.76 -17.19
N ASP A 383 4.90 32.80 -16.91
CA ASP A 383 3.89 33.25 -17.89
C ASP A 383 3.08 34.48 -17.41
N PRO A 384 3.09 35.60 -18.16
CA PRO A 384 2.24 36.78 -17.91
C PRO A 384 0.74 36.61 -18.18
N ASP A 385 0.28 35.52 -18.82
CA ASP A 385 -1.13 35.31 -19.18
C ASP A 385 -1.94 34.47 -18.16
N VAL A 386 -1.33 34.06 -17.04
CA VAL A 386 -2.08 33.46 -15.93
C VAL A 386 -2.79 34.56 -15.16
N VAL A 387 -4.08 34.74 -15.45
CA VAL A 387 -4.98 35.58 -14.66
C VAL A 387 -4.90 35.18 -13.20
N ASN A 388 -4.34 36.09 -12.41
CA ASN A 388 -4.13 36.01 -10.98
C ASN A 388 -5.42 35.57 -10.24
N THR A 389 -5.50 34.29 -9.88
CA THR A 389 -6.59 33.75 -9.03
C THR A 389 -6.28 33.87 -7.53
N GLY A 390 -5.30 34.67 -7.12
CA GLY A 390 -5.04 34.95 -5.70
C GLY A 390 -4.49 33.76 -4.90
N GLY A 391 -3.94 32.74 -5.56
CA GLY A 391 -3.21 31.65 -4.91
C GLY A 391 -1.76 32.04 -4.63
N ASN A 392 -1.28 31.80 -3.42
CA ASN A 392 0.15 31.90 -3.09
C ASN A 392 0.92 30.84 -3.89
N TYR A 393 1.72 31.26 -4.86
CA TYR A 393 2.71 30.38 -5.49
C TYR A 393 3.83 30.11 -4.47
N VAL A 394 3.93 28.88 -3.98
CA VAL A 394 5.09 28.47 -3.17
C VAL A 394 6.20 28.10 -4.15
N ILE A 395 7.29 28.86 -4.11
CA ILE A 395 8.52 28.57 -4.85
C ILE A 395 9.34 27.63 -3.96
N GLY A 396 9.22 26.32 -4.16
CA GLY A 396 9.81 25.29 -3.30
C GLY A 396 11.19 24.84 -3.78
N ALA A 397 12.12 24.65 -2.83
CA ALA A 397 13.38 24.00 -3.12
C ALA A 397 13.20 22.54 -3.58
N MET A 398 14.15 21.94 -4.31
CA MET A 398 14.06 20.49 -4.66
C MET A 398 13.88 19.60 -3.42
N ILE A 399 14.52 19.95 -2.30
CA ILE A 399 14.27 19.34 -1.00
C ILE A 399 13.76 20.41 -0.03
N TYR A 400 12.66 20.12 0.66
CA TYR A 400 12.11 20.92 1.75
C TYR A 400 12.05 20.11 3.04
N ILE A 401 12.67 20.62 4.10
CA ILE A 401 12.72 19.96 5.41
C ILE A 401 12.20 20.91 6.48
N GLU A 402 11.31 20.41 7.33
CA GLU A 402 10.81 21.13 8.51
C GLU A 402 10.99 20.24 9.75
N SER A 403 11.81 20.64 10.72
CA SER A 403 12.04 19.79 11.90
C SER A 403 12.22 20.61 13.18
N GLU A 404 11.82 20.06 14.31
CA GLU A 404 12.21 20.60 15.62
C GLU A 404 13.73 20.49 15.82
N ASN A 405 14.27 19.28 15.61
CA ASN A 405 15.69 18.99 15.64
C ASN A 405 16.07 18.24 14.36
N LEU A 406 17.05 18.74 13.61
CA LEU A 406 17.43 18.15 12.34
C LEU A 406 18.88 17.67 12.33
N THR A 407 19.09 16.45 11.86
CA THR A 407 20.41 15.92 11.49
C THR A 407 20.45 15.63 10.00
N VAL A 408 21.47 16.13 9.30
CA VAL A 408 21.77 15.86 7.89
C VAL A 408 23.23 15.39 7.79
N GLN A 409 23.48 14.13 7.40
CA GLN A 409 24.84 13.59 7.38
C GLN A 409 25.53 13.60 6.02
N ASN A 410 24.84 13.15 4.98
CA ASN A 410 25.39 13.05 3.63
C ASN A 410 24.27 13.42 2.65
N LEU A 411 24.43 14.53 1.94
CA LEU A 411 23.45 15.02 0.98
C LEU A 411 24.17 15.44 -0.29
N TYR A 412 23.82 14.82 -1.41
CA TYR A 412 24.49 15.01 -2.69
C TYR A 412 23.49 15.50 -3.74
N PHE A 413 23.83 16.60 -4.40
CA PHE A 413 23.16 17.10 -5.60
C PHE A 413 24.12 16.97 -6.78
N GLU A 414 23.78 16.17 -7.79
CA GLU A 414 24.61 15.96 -8.98
C GLU A 414 23.80 16.17 -10.26
N ASN A 415 24.31 16.96 -11.21
CA ASN A 415 23.65 17.20 -12.50
C ASN A 415 22.20 17.73 -12.42
N ASN A 416 21.82 18.37 -11.32
CA ASN A 416 20.52 19.00 -11.24
C ASN A 416 20.55 20.39 -11.88
N SER A 417 19.41 20.85 -12.42
CA SER A 417 19.22 22.24 -12.82
C SER A 417 17.86 22.75 -12.34
N VAL A 418 17.86 24.00 -11.86
CA VAL A 418 16.64 24.76 -11.60
C VAL A 418 16.66 25.92 -12.59
N GLU A 419 15.74 25.91 -13.55
CA GLU A 419 15.67 26.92 -14.60
C GLU A 419 14.54 27.92 -14.30
N ASP A 420 14.93 29.19 -14.09
CA ASP A 420 14.04 30.34 -14.15
C ASP A 420 13.77 30.69 -15.63
N LEU A 421 12.52 30.97 -15.98
CA LEU A 421 12.20 31.65 -17.25
C LEU A 421 12.56 33.14 -17.09
N ASP A 422 13.82 33.46 -17.41
CA ASP A 422 14.50 34.77 -17.57
C ASP A 422 13.78 36.09 -17.15
N ASP A 423 14.48 36.85 -16.30
CA ASP A 423 14.74 38.30 -16.37
C ASP A 423 13.54 39.27 -16.58
N TYR A 424 12.73 39.49 -15.54
CA TYR A 424 11.78 40.61 -15.48
C TYR A 424 12.44 41.91 -14.99
N SER A 425 13.35 42.49 -15.78
CA SER A 425 14.00 43.78 -15.49
C SER A 425 13.10 45.01 -15.72
N ASN A 426 11.77 44.87 -15.78
CA ASN A 426 10.86 45.96 -16.08
C ASN A 426 9.50 45.80 -15.32
N HIS A 427 9.39 46.32 -14.09
CA HIS A 427 8.38 47.32 -13.67
C HIS A 427 8.19 47.48 -12.13
N SER A 428 7.94 48.75 -11.76
CA SER A 428 7.34 49.36 -10.56
C SER A 428 8.08 49.31 -9.19
N PRO A 429 8.42 50.46 -8.56
CA PRO A 429 9.23 50.50 -7.33
C PRO A 429 8.51 50.15 -6.01
N ASN A 430 7.24 49.71 -6.05
CA ASN A 430 6.37 49.72 -4.85
C ASN A 430 5.80 48.36 -4.44
N ALA A 431 6.40 47.26 -4.87
CA ALA A 431 6.11 45.95 -4.30
C ALA A 431 7.41 45.35 -3.80
N ALA A 432 7.49 45.15 -2.47
CA ALA A 432 8.52 44.32 -1.87
C ALA A 432 8.24 42.86 -2.27
N TYR A 433 8.62 42.51 -3.49
CA TYR A 433 8.71 41.12 -3.92
C TYR A 433 10.06 40.61 -3.46
N GLU A 434 10.07 39.73 -2.45
CA GLU A 434 11.19 38.81 -2.29
C GLU A 434 11.14 37.84 -3.48
N THR A 435 11.84 38.20 -4.55
CA THR A 435 12.15 37.28 -5.66
C THR A 435 13.09 36.20 -5.11
N ASN A 436 12.51 35.11 -4.60
CA ASN A 436 13.26 33.94 -4.19
C ASN A 436 13.62 33.13 -5.44
N TYR A 437 14.89 33.28 -5.86
CA TYR A 437 15.56 32.45 -6.87
C TYR A 437 15.32 30.95 -6.63
N GLY A 438 15.24 30.14 -7.69
CA GLY A 438 15.16 28.68 -7.58
C GLY A 438 16.24 28.09 -6.66
N ARG A 439 15.82 27.28 -5.67
CA ARG A 439 16.72 26.71 -4.63
C ARG A 439 16.82 25.20 -4.78
N GLU A 440 18.00 24.62 -4.56
CA GLU A 440 18.15 23.16 -4.51
C GLU A 440 17.69 22.57 -3.16
N LEU A 441 17.89 23.32 -2.07
CA LEU A 441 17.59 22.88 -0.71
C LEU A 441 17.00 24.04 0.10
N ALA A 442 15.92 23.77 0.83
CA ALA A 442 15.35 24.63 1.85
C ALA A 442 15.21 23.82 3.15
N VAL A 443 15.82 24.32 4.22
CA VAL A 443 15.83 23.69 5.53
C VAL A 443 15.28 24.67 6.56
N TYR A 444 14.33 24.22 7.36
CA TYR A 444 13.78 24.93 8.49
C TYR A 444 13.92 24.05 9.75
N ALA A 445 14.78 24.46 10.68
CA ALA A 445 14.96 23.81 11.97
C ALA A 445 14.58 24.77 13.11
N GLN A 446 13.70 24.35 14.01
CA GLN A 446 13.19 25.21 15.09
C GLN A 446 14.17 25.34 16.27
N HIS A 447 14.84 24.26 16.67
CA HIS A 447 15.70 24.25 17.86
C HIS A 447 17.16 23.95 17.52
N SER A 448 17.44 22.91 16.73
CA SER A 448 18.82 22.56 16.40
C SER A 448 18.96 21.99 15.00
N LEU A 449 20.10 22.31 14.37
CA LEU A 449 20.50 21.81 13.06
C LEU A 449 21.95 21.32 13.13
N SER A 450 22.14 20.04 12.85
CA SER A 450 23.45 19.41 12.64
C SER A 450 23.56 18.98 11.19
N ALA A 451 24.48 19.57 10.44
CA ALA A 451 24.70 19.26 9.03
C ALA A 451 26.17 18.91 8.77
N SER A 452 26.41 17.82 8.03
CA SER A 452 27.72 17.41 7.53
C SER A 452 27.61 16.96 6.08
N ASN A 453 28.73 17.00 5.34
CA ASN A 453 28.88 16.53 3.96
C ASN A 453 27.72 16.85 3.00
N ILE A 454 27.33 18.13 2.90
CA ILE A 454 26.46 18.61 1.81
C ILE A 454 27.34 18.93 0.61
N ARG A 455 27.10 18.25 -0.53
CA ARG A 455 27.84 18.46 -1.79
C ARG A 455 26.88 18.83 -2.92
N VAL A 456 27.30 19.81 -3.72
CA VAL A 456 26.58 20.26 -4.89
C VAL A 456 27.54 20.27 -6.08
N HIS A 457 27.24 19.47 -7.10
CA HIS A 457 27.99 19.36 -8.34
C HIS A 457 27.10 19.80 -9.52
N HIS A 458 27.24 21.07 -9.91
CA HIS A 458 26.52 21.67 -11.03
C HIS A 458 27.07 21.21 -12.39
N SER A 459 26.16 20.90 -13.33
CA SER A 459 26.55 20.69 -14.72
C SER A 459 26.33 21.92 -15.62
N ARG A 460 25.46 22.88 -15.26
CA ARG A 460 25.28 24.14 -16.04
C ARG A 460 24.78 25.31 -15.15
N GLN A 461 25.62 26.35 -15.05
CA GLN A 461 25.46 27.67 -14.41
C GLN A 461 26.02 27.84 -12.98
N PRO A 462 26.77 28.93 -12.68
CA PRO A 462 27.62 29.03 -11.48
C PRO A 462 26.96 29.71 -10.26
N ASN A 463 25.68 30.09 -10.31
CA ASN A 463 25.14 31.10 -9.38
C ASN A 463 24.14 30.60 -8.31
N HIS A 464 23.92 29.29 -8.15
CA HIS A 464 22.99 28.76 -7.15
C HIS A 464 23.75 28.00 -6.06
N CYS A 465 23.87 28.60 -4.86
CA CYS A 465 24.39 27.93 -3.68
C CYS A 465 23.23 27.42 -2.81
N PRO A 466 23.39 26.29 -2.09
CA PRO A 466 22.44 25.87 -1.07
C PRO A 466 22.47 26.86 0.10
N GLU A 467 21.33 27.44 0.45
CA GLU A 467 21.20 28.31 1.63
C GLU A 467 20.56 27.53 2.79
N VAL A 468 21.26 27.48 3.91
CA VAL A 468 20.81 26.82 5.13
C VAL A 468 20.31 27.90 6.08
N TYR A 469 19.01 27.92 6.38
CA TYR A 469 18.40 28.86 7.32
C TYR A 469 18.17 28.16 8.67
N SER A 470 18.87 28.61 9.71
CA SER A 470 18.44 28.35 11.10
C SER A 470 17.50 29.48 11.53
N ALA A 471 16.37 29.16 12.16
CA ALA A 471 15.57 30.20 12.80
C ALA A 471 16.44 31.00 13.79
N PRO A 472 16.32 32.33 13.85
CA PRO A 472 16.97 33.10 14.91
C PRO A 472 16.24 32.81 16.23
N ASP A 473 17.02 32.54 17.29
CA ASP A 473 16.53 32.40 18.68
C ASP A 473 15.62 33.57 19.12
#